data_AF-A0A1R3FAY4-F1
#
_entry.id   AF-A0A1R3FAY4-F1
#
_cell.length_a   1.000
_cell.length_b   1.000
_cell.length_c   1.000
_cell.angle_alpha   90.00
_cell.angle_beta   90.00
_cell.angle_gamma   90.00
#
_symmetry.space_group_name_H-M   'P 1'
#
loop_
_entity.id
_entity.type
_entity.pdbx_description
1 polymer ?
#
loop_
_entity_poly.entity_id
_entity_poly.type
_entity_poly.pdbx_seq_one_letter_code
_entity_poly.pdbx_strand_id
1 'polypeptide(L)'
;MIVNGHNKENNISNDYSELSFNKRSVILIEGFHLISAICELLGKVNPFTNKVKNSLPLAPTYTNALLEMEIQLSIYFSQRGYFDDDLISKLFVDTNSLDESVYTQAISISRTPKSPLLLSAEELKFSLNLDAFGGVSNSSKITKSDSYITTQNTLIYIILGSLGGRNLRIEKQLPKQLSDGTEITEELVAKVAPQITNFMEGWLNGLGKAFKEHSNGFHRSMQVWQALGLVIFHARTHLNYSLADYYKAGHALAQLDYSKDAPHWANCKAFKKDSTKTYWINATGGGRTFRDKVAEYFISLIS
;
A
#
# COMPACT_ATOMS: atom_id res chain seq x y z
N MET A 1 -18.99 16.26 8.71
CA MET A 1 -18.22 17.44 9.14
C MET A 1 -17.89 17.32 10.63
N ILE A 2 -16.67 17.63 11.06
CA ILE A 2 -16.30 17.76 12.49
C ILE A 2 -16.03 19.23 12.82
N VAL A 3 -16.61 19.71 13.92
CA VAL A 3 -16.26 21.00 14.53
C VAL A 3 -15.30 20.74 15.69
N ASN A 4 -14.00 20.87 15.42
CA ASN A 4 -12.91 20.69 16.39
C ASN A 4 -12.49 22.04 17.01
N GLY A 5 -13.42 22.65 17.75
CA GLY A 5 -13.21 23.92 18.44
C GLY A 5 -14.41 24.29 19.31
N HIS A 6 -14.28 25.38 20.08
CA HIS A 6 -15.40 25.93 20.83
C HIS A 6 -16.58 26.23 19.90
N ASN A 7 -17.74 25.71 20.27
CA ASN A 7 -18.99 25.86 19.56
C ASN A 7 -20.05 26.36 20.55
N LYS A 8 -21.04 27.09 20.03
CA LYS A 8 -22.18 27.57 20.81
C LYS A 8 -23.44 27.02 20.16
N GLU A 9 -24.24 26.33 20.96
CA GLU A 9 -25.55 25.82 20.56
C GLU A 9 -26.64 26.69 21.17
N ASN A 10 -27.53 27.22 20.34
CA ASN A 10 -28.73 27.95 20.78
C ASN A 10 -29.96 27.18 20.28
N ASN A 11 -30.88 26.82 21.18
CA ASN A 11 -32.17 26.28 20.75
C ASN A 11 -33.03 27.42 20.20
N ILE A 12 -33.35 27.38 18.90
CA ILE A 12 -34.23 28.36 18.26
C ILE A 12 -35.70 27.96 18.46
N SER A 13 -36.00 26.65 18.42
CA SER A 13 -37.34 26.10 18.70
C SER A 13 -37.25 24.61 19.09
N ASN A 14 -38.37 23.96 19.38
CA ASN A 14 -38.40 22.56 19.86
C ASN A 14 -37.73 21.56 18.90
N ASP A 15 -37.68 21.85 17.60
CA ASP A 15 -37.11 20.95 16.59
C ASP A 15 -35.85 21.52 15.90
N TYR A 16 -35.40 22.72 16.28
CA TYR A 16 -34.29 23.40 15.61
C TYR A 16 -33.28 24.00 16.59
N SER A 17 -32.02 23.62 16.39
CA SER A 17 -30.86 24.18 17.10
C SER A 17 -29.94 24.92 16.13
N GLU A 18 -29.43 26.06 16.57
CA GLU A 18 -28.40 26.83 15.89
C GLU A 18 -27.03 26.43 16.42
N LEU A 19 -26.12 26.04 15.53
CA LEU A 19 -24.73 25.78 15.88
C LEU A 19 -23.83 26.89 15.31
N SER A 20 -23.25 27.70 16.20
CA SER A 20 -22.25 28.70 15.86
C SER A 20 -20.84 28.17 16.10
N PHE A 21 -19.98 28.23 15.09
CA PHE A 21 -18.60 27.73 15.16
C PHE A 21 -17.62 28.55 14.31
N ASN A 22 -16.32 28.44 14.62
CA ASN A 22 -15.27 29.06 13.81
C ASN A 22 -14.97 28.19 12.57
N LYS A 23 -15.04 28.77 11.38
CA LYS A 23 -14.71 28.05 10.13
C LYS A 23 -13.29 27.44 10.12
N ARG A 24 -12.34 28.02 10.87
CA ARG A 24 -10.95 27.52 10.97
C ARG A 24 -10.82 26.29 11.88
N SER A 25 -11.83 26.00 12.68
CA SER A 25 -11.86 24.84 13.58
C SER A 25 -12.72 23.71 13.01
N VAL A 26 -12.92 23.68 11.69
CA VAL A 26 -13.74 22.67 11.01
C VAL A 26 -12.85 21.74 10.22
N ILE A 27 -13.06 20.45 10.43
CA ILE A 27 -12.45 19.38 9.65
C ILE A 27 -13.57 18.75 8.80
N LEU A 28 -13.43 18.87 7.49
CA LEU A 28 -14.35 18.23 6.55
C LEU A 28 -13.94 16.77 6.41
N ILE A 29 -14.77 15.89 6.96
CA ILE A 29 -14.57 14.46 6.86
C ILE A 29 -15.09 13.94 5.53
N GLU A 30 -16.37 14.09 5.20
CA GLU A 30 -16.92 13.76 3.88
C GLU A 30 -18.32 14.40 3.69
N GLY A 31 -18.98 14.09 2.57
CA GLY A 31 -20.32 14.51 2.17
C GLY A 31 -20.30 15.63 1.12
N PHE A 32 -19.20 16.39 1.08
CA PHE A 32 -19.07 17.52 0.16
C PHE A 32 -18.83 17.10 -1.29
N HIS A 33 -18.16 15.96 -1.54
CA HIS A 33 -17.90 15.48 -2.90
C HIS A 33 -19.18 15.08 -3.62
N LEU A 34 -20.08 14.35 -2.95
CA LEU A 34 -21.36 13.93 -3.51
C LEU A 34 -22.24 15.14 -3.84
N ILE A 35 -22.43 16.05 -2.86
CA ILE A 35 -23.18 17.29 -3.07
C ILE A 35 -22.54 18.14 -4.17
N SER A 36 -21.20 18.25 -4.19
CA SER A 36 -20.48 18.97 -5.24
C SER A 36 -20.70 18.35 -6.62
N ALA A 37 -20.64 17.03 -6.73
CA ALA A 37 -20.86 16.30 -7.97
C ALA A 37 -22.29 16.46 -8.47
N ILE A 38 -23.30 16.39 -7.59
CA ILE A 38 -24.70 16.62 -7.96
C ILE A 38 -24.91 18.06 -8.43
N CYS A 39 -24.37 19.04 -7.71
CA CYS A 39 -24.44 20.44 -8.13
C CYS A 39 -23.77 20.64 -9.50
N GLU A 40 -22.61 20.03 -9.71
CA GLU A 40 -21.91 20.07 -11.00
C GLU A 40 -22.71 19.38 -12.11
N LEU A 41 -23.35 18.25 -11.84
CA LEU A 41 -24.18 17.52 -12.79
C LEU A 41 -25.47 18.29 -13.15
N LEU A 42 -26.13 18.87 -12.15
CA LEU A 42 -27.35 19.66 -12.30
C LEU A 42 -27.10 21.11 -12.78
N GLY A 43 -25.84 21.52 -12.96
CA GLY A 43 -25.48 22.90 -13.31
C GLY A 43 -25.88 23.93 -12.23
N LYS A 44 -25.98 23.51 -10.97
CA LYS A 44 -26.32 24.36 -9.82
C LYS A 44 -25.06 24.93 -9.16
N VAL A 45 -25.23 26.03 -8.43
CA VAL A 45 -24.15 26.62 -7.62
C VAL A 45 -23.73 25.61 -6.55
N ASN A 46 -22.43 25.32 -6.50
CA ASN A 46 -21.87 24.47 -5.46
C ASN A 46 -21.86 25.24 -4.12
N PRO A 47 -22.51 24.73 -3.06
CA PRO A 47 -22.67 25.47 -1.80
C PRO A 47 -21.36 25.63 -1.00
N PHE A 48 -20.33 24.84 -1.29
CA PHE A 48 -19.05 24.88 -0.57
C PHE A 48 -18.02 25.76 -1.27
N THR A 49 -18.01 25.77 -2.61
CA THR A 49 -17.04 26.54 -3.40
C THR A 49 -17.62 27.83 -3.97
N ASN A 50 -18.95 27.98 -3.93
CA ASN A 50 -19.71 29.06 -4.57
C ASN A 50 -19.43 29.20 -6.08
N LYS A 51 -19.05 28.10 -6.73
CA LYS A 51 -18.76 28.03 -8.17
C LYS A 51 -19.87 27.27 -8.89
N VAL A 52 -20.16 27.71 -10.11
CA VAL A 52 -20.94 26.95 -11.09
C VAL A 52 -19.94 26.38 -12.09
N LYS A 53 -19.98 25.08 -12.36
CA LYS A 53 -19.28 24.49 -13.50
C LYS A 53 -20.28 24.23 -14.61
N ASN A 54 -19.83 24.41 -15.86
CA ASN A 54 -20.63 24.07 -17.02
C ASN A 54 -20.86 22.56 -17.02
N SER A 55 -22.11 22.14 -16.88
CA SER A 55 -22.51 20.75 -16.98
C SER A 55 -22.92 20.42 -18.42
N LEU A 56 -22.65 19.19 -18.84
CA LEU A 56 -23.25 18.66 -20.06
C LEU A 56 -24.74 18.38 -19.76
N PRO A 57 -25.67 18.63 -20.70
CA PRO A 57 -27.08 18.36 -20.48
C PRO A 57 -27.28 16.86 -20.20
N LEU A 58 -27.83 16.57 -19.01
CA LEU A 58 -28.19 15.21 -18.59
C LEU A 58 -29.54 14.82 -19.19
N ALA A 59 -29.71 13.52 -19.47
CA ALA A 59 -31.02 13.01 -19.85
C ALA A 59 -32.03 13.20 -18.69
N PRO A 60 -33.31 13.49 -18.98
CA PRO A 60 -34.32 13.79 -17.96
C PRO A 60 -34.44 12.73 -16.85
N THR A 61 -34.23 11.46 -17.19
CA THR A 61 -34.25 10.34 -16.25
C THR A 61 -33.19 10.47 -15.15
N TYR A 62 -31.95 10.84 -15.51
CA TYR A 62 -30.87 11.05 -14.55
C TYR A 62 -31.07 12.34 -13.74
N THR A 63 -31.60 13.39 -14.37
CA THR A 63 -31.92 14.64 -13.67
C THR A 63 -32.95 14.40 -12.57
N ASN A 64 -34.03 13.67 -12.85
CA ASN A 64 -35.06 13.36 -11.84
C ASN A 64 -34.50 12.49 -10.72
N ALA A 65 -33.72 11.46 -11.03
CA ALA A 65 -33.08 10.63 -10.03
C ALA A 65 -32.15 11.44 -9.09
N LEU A 66 -31.40 12.40 -9.64
CA LEU A 66 -30.54 13.29 -8.84
C LEU A 66 -31.34 14.28 -7.97
N LEU A 67 -32.52 14.72 -8.41
CA LEU A 67 -33.40 15.62 -7.67
C LEU A 67 -34.12 14.91 -6.52
N GLU A 68 -34.44 13.63 -6.69
CA GLU A 68 -35.10 12.78 -5.69
C GLU A 68 -34.12 12.13 -4.70
N MET A 69 -32.81 12.25 -4.95
CA MET A 69 -31.81 11.62 -4.11
C MET A 69 -31.74 12.28 -2.73
N GLU A 70 -32.03 11.49 -1.70
CA GLU A 70 -31.82 11.89 -0.31
C GLU A 70 -30.33 11.88 0.03
N ILE A 71 -29.83 12.96 0.62
CA ILE A 71 -28.44 13.11 1.02
C ILE A 71 -28.39 13.31 2.53
N GLN A 72 -27.67 12.43 3.22
CA GLN A 72 -27.39 12.61 4.64
C GLN A 72 -26.15 13.48 4.84
N LEU A 73 -26.30 14.56 5.61
CA LEU A 73 -25.18 15.38 6.08
C LEU A 73 -25.01 15.17 7.59
N SER A 74 -23.91 14.53 8.00
CA SER A 74 -23.59 14.33 9.41
C SER A 74 -22.67 15.43 9.94
N ILE A 75 -23.07 16.08 11.02
CA ILE A 75 -22.28 17.10 11.73
C ILE A 75 -21.95 16.57 13.13
N TYR A 76 -20.66 16.46 13.44
CA TYR A 76 -20.16 16.04 14.74
C TYR A 76 -19.52 17.23 15.44
N PHE A 77 -19.97 17.51 16.67
CA PHE A 77 -19.40 18.55 17.52
C PHE A 77 -19.36 18.06 18.98
N SER A 78 -18.42 18.59 19.75
CA SER A 78 -18.20 18.22 21.15
C SER A 78 -18.43 19.45 22.03
N GLN A 79 -19.21 19.30 23.10
CA GLN A 79 -19.35 20.35 24.11
C GLN A 79 -18.03 20.67 24.82
N ARG A 80 -17.06 19.73 24.79
CA ARG A 80 -15.69 19.94 25.32
C ARG A 80 -14.83 20.80 24.40
N GLY A 81 -15.28 21.06 23.16
CA GLY A 81 -14.61 21.92 22.19
C GLY A 81 -13.43 21.27 21.46
N TYR A 82 -13.11 20.00 21.72
CA TYR A 82 -12.07 19.28 20.99
C TYR A 82 -12.43 17.81 20.79
N PHE A 83 -11.90 17.24 19.70
CA PHE A 83 -11.84 15.82 19.39
C PHE A 83 -10.38 15.38 19.39
N ASP A 84 -10.16 14.14 19.82
CA ASP A 84 -8.85 13.50 19.72
C ASP A 84 -8.49 13.23 18.24
N ASP A 85 -7.21 13.39 17.88
CA ASP A 85 -6.72 13.23 16.50
C ASP A 85 -6.92 11.79 16.01
N ASP A 86 -6.82 10.80 16.90
CA ASP A 86 -7.10 9.40 16.58
C ASP A 86 -8.58 9.18 16.23
N LEU A 87 -9.49 9.86 16.93
CA LEU A 87 -10.92 9.80 16.66
C LEU A 87 -11.28 10.51 15.35
N ILE A 88 -10.69 11.69 15.09
CA ILE A 88 -10.85 12.40 13.82
C ILE A 88 -10.35 11.53 12.67
N SER A 89 -9.17 10.93 12.82
CA SER A 89 -8.56 10.03 11.83
C SER A 89 -9.44 8.82 11.58
N LYS A 90 -9.98 8.21 12.64
CA LYS A 90 -10.92 7.09 12.53
C LYS A 90 -12.19 7.48 11.79
N LEU A 91 -12.84 8.58 12.16
CA LEU A 91 -14.06 9.05 11.49
C LEU A 91 -13.79 9.43 10.03
N PHE A 92 -12.63 10.02 9.74
CA PHE A 92 -12.22 10.34 8.37
C PHE A 92 -12.15 9.07 7.54
N VAL A 93 -11.49 8.04 8.07
CA VAL A 93 -11.34 6.74 7.42
C VAL A 93 -12.66 6.01 7.29
N ASP A 94 -13.49 5.97 8.34
CA ASP A 94 -14.76 5.24 8.38
C ASP A 94 -15.78 5.85 7.42
N THR A 95 -15.75 7.17 7.23
CA THR A 95 -16.68 7.87 6.32
C THR A 95 -16.19 7.76 4.88
N ASN A 96 -14.92 8.11 4.59
CA ASN A 96 -14.34 8.06 3.21
C ASN A 96 -14.03 6.65 2.71
N SER A 97 -14.47 5.64 3.45
CA SER A 97 -14.59 4.30 2.94
C SER A 97 -15.91 4.21 2.17
N LEU A 98 -15.91 4.60 0.88
CA LEU A 98 -17.00 4.25 -0.05
C LEU A 98 -17.36 2.75 0.07
N ASP A 99 -18.57 2.34 -0.31
CA ASP A 99 -18.97 0.91 -0.38
C ASP A 99 -17.97 0.05 -1.18
N GLU A 100 -17.24 0.68 -2.11
CA GLU A 100 -15.95 0.21 -2.61
C GLU A 100 -14.82 0.98 -1.93
N SER A 101 -14.38 0.50 -0.76
CA SER A 101 -13.45 1.27 0.07
C SER A 101 -12.21 1.67 -0.72
N VAL A 102 -11.71 2.89 -0.49
CA VAL A 102 -10.40 3.32 -0.97
C VAL A 102 -9.34 2.46 -0.25
N TYR A 103 -9.08 1.27 -0.80
CA TYR A 103 -8.10 0.33 -0.29
C TYR A 103 -6.72 0.91 -0.58
N THR A 104 -6.09 1.46 0.44
CA THR A 104 -4.63 1.56 0.46
C THR A 104 -4.11 0.59 1.51
N GLN A 105 -3.14 -0.23 1.11
CA GLN A 105 -2.54 -1.22 1.99
C GLN A 105 -1.95 -0.60 3.26
N ALA A 106 -1.50 0.65 3.19
CA ALA A 106 -1.03 1.43 4.33
C ALA A 106 -2.14 1.62 5.39
N ILE A 107 -3.38 1.90 4.98
CA ILE A 107 -4.53 2.01 5.89
C ILE A 107 -4.89 0.64 6.48
N SER A 108 -4.84 -0.43 5.69
CA SER A 108 -5.12 -1.78 6.22
C SER A 108 -4.10 -2.24 7.26
N ILE A 109 -2.84 -1.80 7.12
CA ILE A 109 -1.76 -2.11 8.07
C ILE A 109 -1.89 -1.26 9.34
N SER A 110 -2.18 0.04 9.23
CA SER A 110 -2.34 0.94 10.38
C SER A 110 -3.51 0.54 11.29
N ARG A 111 -4.53 -0.15 10.75
CA ARG A 111 -5.66 -0.71 11.51
C ARG A 111 -5.29 -1.91 12.41
N THR A 112 -4.09 -2.49 12.26
CA THR A 112 -3.64 -3.67 13.01
C THR A 112 -2.23 -3.51 13.58
N PRO A 113 -2.00 -2.56 14.51
CA PRO A 113 -0.68 -2.24 15.03
C PRO A 113 0.00 -3.39 15.79
N LYS A 114 -0.77 -4.39 16.24
CA LYS A 114 -0.28 -5.61 16.91
C LYS A 114 -0.24 -6.83 15.99
N SER A 115 -0.26 -6.64 14.68
CA SER A 115 -0.16 -7.76 13.73
C SER A 115 1.24 -8.40 13.81
N PRO A 116 1.34 -9.74 13.93
CA PRO A 116 2.63 -10.43 13.87
C PRO A 116 3.45 -10.07 12.62
N LEU A 117 2.78 -9.85 11.50
CA LEU A 117 3.42 -9.46 10.25
C LEU A 117 4.06 -8.06 10.33
N LEU A 118 3.44 -7.14 11.05
CA LEU A 118 3.94 -5.78 11.22
C LEU A 118 5.15 -5.76 12.14
N LEU A 119 5.07 -6.47 13.27
CA LEU A 119 6.16 -6.62 14.23
C LEU A 119 7.38 -7.28 13.57
N SER A 120 7.17 -8.38 12.84
CA SER A 120 8.25 -9.06 12.13
C SER A 120 8.82 -8.24 10.97
N ALA A 121 8.04 -7.36 10.33
CA ALA A 121 8.58 -6.46 9.31
C ALA A 121 9.52 -5.40 9.90
N GLU A 122 9.19 -4.86 11.08
CA GLU A 122 10.10 -3.96 11.83
C GLU A 122 11.36 -4.69 12.31
N GLU A 123 11.22 -5.90 12.82
CA GLU A 123 12.36 -6.73 13.23
C GLU A 123 13.28 -7.05 12.04
N LEU A 124 12.70 -7.38 10.88
CA LEU A 124 13.46 -7.66 9.66
C LEU A 124 14.19 -6.41 9.15
N LYS A 125 13.55 -5.23 9.23
CA LYS A 125 14.20 -3.95 8.90
C LYS A 125 15.45 -3.74 9.75
N PHE A 126 15.36 -3.95 11.05
CA PHE A 126 16.48 -3.80 11.98
C PHE A 126 17.57 -4.84 11.71
N SER A 127 17.18 -6.11 11.58
CA SER A 127 18.11 -7.24 11.38
C SER A 127 18.92 -7.12 10.09
N LEU A 128 18.34 -6.55 9.02
CA LEU A 128 19.00 -6.31 7.75
C LEU A 128 19.73 -4.95 7.66
N ASN A 129 19.69 -4.15 8.73
CA ASN A 129 20.26 -2.80 8.77
C ASN A 129 19.86 -1.94 7.55
N LEU A 130 18.57 -1.96 7.18
CA LEU A 130 18.10 -1.34 5.93
C LEU A 130 18.34 0.17 5.88
N ASP A 131 18.48 0.83 7.03
CA ASP A 131 18.80 2.26 7.13
C ASP A 131 20.16 2.59 6.51
N ALA A 132 21.13 1.66 6.54
CA ALA A 132 22.43 1.84 5.88
C ALA A 132 22.36 1.91 4.34
N PHE A 133 21.27 1.40 3.76
CA PHE A 133 21.05 1.36 2.30
C PHE A 133 20.08 2.44 1.81
N GLY A 134 19.42 3.18 2.71
CA GLY A 134 18.45 4.23 2.38
C GLY A 134 17.15 4.15 3.20
N GLY A 135 16.95 3.06 3.94
CA GLY A 135 15.84 2.88 4.87
C GLY A 135 14.54 2.36 4.23
N VAL A 136 13.51 2.29 5.06
CA VAL A 136 12.18 1.76 4.74
C VAL A 136 11.13 2.85 4.90
N SER A 137 10.30 3.06 3.87
CA SER A 137 9.19 4.00 3.93
C SER A 137 7.93 3.36 4.53
N ASN A 138 7.19 4.13 5.32
CA ASN A 138 5.83 3.79 5.76
C ASN A 138 4.77 4.07 4.68
N SER A 139 5.14 4.72 3.58
CA SER A 139 4.26 4.91 2.42
C SER A 139 4.04 3.59 1.69
N SER A 140 2.89 3.46 1.03
CA SER A 140 2.60 2.30 0.16
C SER A 140 3.44 2.27 -1.12
N LYS A 141 4.05 3.40 -1.50
CA LYS A 141 4.90 3.56 -2.69
C LYS A 141 6.11 4.44 -2.39
N ILE A 142 7.22 4.18 -3.08
CA ILE A 142 8.39 5.07 -3.15
C ILE A 142 8.48 5.66 -4.55
N THR A 143 8.94 6.89 -4.63
CA THR A 143 9.22 7.67 -5.84
C THR A 143 10.72 7.72 -6.08
N LYS A 144 11.14 8.18 -7.28
CA LYS A 144 12.56 8.26 -7.64
C LYS A 144 13.37 9.23 -6.77
N SER A 145 12.70 10.23 -6.18
CA SER A 145 13.31 11.23 -5.32
C SER A 145 13.45 10.76 -3.87
N ASP A 146 12.81 9.66 -3.49
CA ASP A 146 12.89 9.14 -2.13
C ASP A 146 14.24 8.48 -1.88
N SER A 147 14.81 8.72 -0.70
CA SER A 147 16.02 8.03 -0.24
C SER A 147 15.77 6.56 0.09
N TYR A 148 14.52 6.20 0.39
CA TYR A 148 14.10 4.85 0.75
C TYR A 148 14.34 3.84 -0.38
N ILE A 149 14.72 2.62 -0.02
CA ILE A 149 14.94 1.53 -0.98
C ILE A 149 13.73 0.60 -1.11
N THR A 150 12.84 0.61 -0.11
CA THR A 150 11.68 -0.26 -0.04
C THR A 150 10.62 0.32 0.90
N THR A 151 9.51 -0.40 1.07
CA THR A 151 8.40 -0.03 1.98
C THR A 151 8.16 -1.11 3.01
N GLN A 152 7.53 -0.74 4.12
CA GLN A 152 7.10 -1.68 5.16
C GLN A 152 6.18 -2.76 4.55
N ASN A 153 5.27 -2.38 3.65
CA ASN A 153 4.40 -3.31 2.92
C ASN A 153 5.20 -4.35 2.13
N THR A 154 6.31 -3.94 1.51
CA THR A 154 7.16 -4.84 0.72
C THR A 154 7.83 -5.88 1.62
N LEU A 155 8.26 -5.50 2.82
CA LEU A 155 8.78 -6.44 3.81
C LEU A 155 7.70 -7.44 4.26
N ILE A 156 6.48 -6.96 4.54
CA ILE A 156 5.34 -7.84 4.85
C ILE A 156 5.09 -8.82 3.71
N TYR A 157 5.12 -8.38 2.46
CA TYR A 157 4.95 -9.28 1.32
C TYR A 157 6.07 -10.30 1.17
N ILE A 158 7.32 -9.97 1.53
CA ILE A 158 8.41 -10.95 1.58
C ILE A 158 8.11 -12.01 2.63
N ILE A 159 7.69 -11.61 3.83
CA ILE A 159 7.31 -12.52 4.91
C ILE A 159 6.17 -13.45 4.45
N LEU A 160 5.08 -12.88 3.92
CA LEU A 160 3.95 -13.66 3.41
C LEU A 160 4.33 -14.60 2.26
N GLY A 161 5.11 -14.10 1.29
CA GLY A 161 5.60 -14.90 0.18
C GLY A 161 6.46 -16.07 0.65
N SER A 162 7.32 -15.83 1.64
CA SER A 162 8.21 -16.84 2.23
C SER A 162 7.45 -17.88 3.07
N LEU A 163 6.34 -17.50 3.68
CA LEU A 163 5.47 -18.37 4.49
C LEU A 163 4.55 -19.24 3.65
N GLY A 164 3.79 -18.64 2.73
CA GLY A 164 2.66 -19.29 2.04
C GLY A 164 2.74 -19.27 0.52
N GLY A 165 3.87 -18.86 -0.05
CA GLY A 165 4.06 -18.85 -1.50
C GLY A 165 3.15 -17.85 -2.22
N ARG A 166 2.84 -18.14 -3.49
CA ARG A 166 2.20 -17.18 -4.42
C ARG A 166 0.80 -16.73 -4.01
N ASN A 167 0.10 -17.58 -3.24
CA ASN A 167 -1.31 -17.38 -2.88
C ASN A 167 -1.48 -16.50 -1.64
N LEU A 168 -0.49 -16.48 -0.74
CA LEU A 168 -0.56 -15.67 0.47
C LEU A 168 -0.12 -14.23 0.19
N ARG A 169 -1.05 -13.28 0.34
CA ARG A 169 -0.81 -11.86 0.04
C ARG A 169 -1.78 -10.95 0.78
N ILE A 170 -1.42 -9.67 0.91
CA ILE A 170 -2.36 -8.63 1.31
C ILE A 170 -3.32 -8.38 0.14
N GLU A 171 -4.60 -8.66 0.35
CA GLU A 171 -5.70 -8.27 -0.55
C GLU A 171 -6.36 -7.01 0.02
N LYS A 172 -7.41 -7.18 0.82
CA LYS A 172 -8.11 -6.08 1.50
C LYS A 172 -7.56 -5.80 2.90
N GLN A 173 -7.13 -6.84 3.60
CA GLN A 173 -6.60 -6.80 4.96
C GLN A 173 -5.34 -7.65 5.07
N LEU A 174 -4.58 -7.47 6.17
CA LEU A 174 -3.50 -8.39 6.49
C LEU A 174 -4.09 -9.79 6.74
N PRO A 175 -3.58 -10.83 6.07
CA PRO A 175 -4.03 -12.19 6.32
C PRO A 175 -3.68 -12.58 7.75
N LYS A 176 -4.62 -13.26 8.41
CA LYS A 176 -4.44 -13.81 9.76
C LYS A 176 -4.12 -15.30 9.74
N GLN A 177 -4.31 -15.96 8.61
CA GLN A 177 -4.15 -17.40 8.46
C GLN A 177 -3.44 -17.74 7.14
N LEU A 178 -2.74 -18.87 7.12
CA LEU A 178 -2.24 -19.53 5.93
C LEU A 178 -3.40 -20.20 5.15
N SER A 179 -3.11 -20.72 3.96
CA SER A 179 -4.10 -21.39 3.11
C SER A 179 -4.66 -22.69 3.70
N ASP A 180 -3.95 -23.31 4.64
CA ASP A 180 -4.39 -24.50 5.37
C ASP A 180 -5.16 -24.17 6.67
N GLY A 181 -5.41 -22.89 6.93
CA GLY A 181 -6.09 -22.41 8.14
C GLY A 181 -5.18 -22.14 9.34
N THR A 182 -3.87 -22.45 9.25
CA THR A 182 -2.92 -22.18 10.33
C THR A 182 -2.85 -20.68 10.62
N GLU A 183 -2.98 -20.27 11.88
CA GLU A 183 -2.87 -18.87 12.28
C GLU A 183 -1.45 -18.32 12.10
N ILE A 184 -1.35 -17.09 11.59
CA ILE A 184 -0.08 -16.37 11.44
C ILE A 184 0.25 -15.70 12.77
N THR A 185 1.07 -16.36 13.57
CA THR A 185 1.61 -15.87 14.86
C THR A 185 3.06 -15.41 14.71
N GLU A 186 3.58 -14.67 15.70
CA GLU A 186 4.99 -14.27 15.71
C GLU A 186 5.92 -15.49 15.71
N GLU A 187 5.57 -16.53 16.46
CA GLU A 187 6.30 -17.80 16.50
C GLU A 187 6.36 -18.49 15.13
N LEU A 188 5.28 -18.43 14.35
CA LEU A 188 5.27 -18.97 13.00
C LEU A 188 6.21 -18.20 12.08
N VAL A 189 6.20 -16.87 12.16
CA VAL A 189 7.11 -16.02 11.37
C VAL A 189 8.57 -16.26 11.79
N ALA A 190 8.84 -16.37 13.09
CA ALA A 190 10.17 -16.61 13.65
C ALA A 190 10.81 -17.91 13.13
N LYS A 191 10.02 -18.94 12.80
CA LYS A 191 10.52 -20.19 12.19
C LYS A 191 11.11 -20.01 10.79
N VAL A 192 10.70 -18.96 10.06
CA VAL A 192 11.16 -18.68 8.69
C VAL A 192 12.06 -17.45 8.62
N ALA A 193 12.11 -16.64 9.68
CA ALA A 193 12.91 -15.43 9.77
C ALA A 193 14.41 -15.67 9.47
N PRO A 194 15.09 -16.71 9.99
CA PRO A 194 16.51 -16.95 9.69
C PRO A 194 16.79 -17.13 8.20
N GLN A 195 15.93 -17.84 7.47
CA GLN A 195 16.04 -18.06 6.03
C GLN A 195 15.83 -16.75 5.27
N ILE A 196 14.83 -15.95 5.67
CA ILE A 196 14.56 -14.64 5.07
C ILE A 196 15.76 -13.72 5.27
N THR A 197 16.24 -13.60 6.51
CA THR A 197 17.35 -12.71 6.87
C THR A 197 18.62 -13.08 6.11
N ASN A 198 19.04 -14.35 6.13
CA ASN A 198 20.26 -14.77 5.42
C ASN A 198 20.16 -14.52 3.91
N PHE A 199 19.03 -14.85 3.29
CA PHE A 199 18.84 -14.65 1.86
C PHE A 199 18.86 -13.17 1.49
N MET A 200 18.10 -12.34 2.22
CA MET A 200 18.02 -10.91 1.95
C MET A 200 19.35 -10.20 2.26
N GLU A 201 20.07 -10.63 3.29
CA GLU A 201 21.40 -10.11 3.60
C GLU A 201 22.39 -10.38 2.46
N GLY A 202 22.43 -11.60 1.94
CA GLY A 202 23.26 -11.93 0.76
C GLY A 202 22.92 -11.06 -0.45
N TRP A 203 21.62 -10.84 -0.68
CA TRP A 203 21.14 -10.02 -1.80
C TRP A 203 21.48 -8.52 -1.63
N LEU A 204 21.24 -7.95 -0.44
CA LEU A 204 21.51 -6.54 -0.14
C LEU A 204 23.00 -6.23 -0.15
N ASN A 205 23.82 -7.10 0.43
CA ASN A 205 25.28 -6.93 0.44
C ASN A 205 25.87 -6.97 -0.97
N GLY A 206 25.35 -7.85 -1.85
CA GLY A 206 25.77 -7.87 -3.26
C GLY A 206 25.39 -6.59 -4.02
N LEU A 207 24.25 -5.99 -3.69
CA LEU A 207 23.74 -4.78 -4.35
C LEU A 207 24.18 -3.46 -3.72
N GLY A 208 24.90 -3.45 -2.60
CA GLY A 208 25.05 -2.28 -1.74
C GLY A 208 25.46 -0.97 -2.44
N LYS A 209 26.31 -1.04 -3.47
CA LYS A 209 26.68 0.13 -4.28
C LYS A 209 25.57 0.56 -5.27
N ALA A 210 24.89 -0.41 -5.88
CA ALA A 210 23.82 -0.16 -6.86
C ALA A 210 22.65 0.64 -6.28
N PHE A 211 22.32 0.45 -4.99
CA PHE A 211 21.28 1.27 -4.35
C PHE A 211 21.64 2.77 -4.32
N LYS A 212 22.92 3.13 -4.22
CA LYS A 212 23.38 4.53 -4.23
C LYS A 212 23.60 5.06 -5.64
N GLU A 213 24.12 4.22 -6.54
CA GLU A 213 24.58 4.62 -7.87
C GLU A 213 23.49 4.53 -8.95
N HIS A 214 22.47 3.69 -8.76
CA HIS A 214 21.50 3.34 -9.80
C HIS A 214 20.04 3.43 -9.33
N SER A 215 19.53 4.66 -9.19
CA SER A 215 18.15 4.91 -8.71
C SER A 215 17.02 4.38 -9.59
N ASN A 216 17.31 3.93 -10.83
CA ASN A 216 16.30 3.54 -11.82
C ASN A 216 16.27 2.04 -12.17
N GLY A 217 17.09 1.21 -11.52
CA GLY A 217 17.15 -0.23 -11.78
C GLY A 217 15.97 -1.02 -11.20
N PHE A 218 15.79 -2.26 -11.65
CA PHE A 218 14.76 -3.17 -11.17
C PHE A 218 14.97 -3.66 -9.74
N HIS A 219 16.18 -3.52 -9.16
CA HIS A 219 16.43 -3.79 -7.74
C HIS A 219 15.62 -2.85 -6.81
N ARG A 220 15.12 -1.71 -7.31
CA ARG A 220 14.19 -0.81 -6.59
C ARG A 220 12.71 -1.12 -6.85
N SER A 221 12.39 -2.12 -7.68
CA SER A 221 11.01 -2.54 -7.91
C SER A 221 10.50 -3.35 -6.72
N MET A 222 9.41 -2.89 -6.10
CA MET A 222 8.75 -3.63 -5.02
C MET A 222 8.37 -5.04 -5.45
N GLN A 223 7.92 -5.24 -6.69
CA GLN A 223 7.54 -6.57 -7.17
C GLN A 223 8.75 -7.51 -7.31
N VAL A 224 9.94 -6.98 -7.57
CA VAL A 224 11.19 -7.77 -7.56
C VAL A 224 11.52 -8.20 -6.13
N TRP A 225 11.44 -7.30 -5.15
CA TRP A 225 11.57 -7.65 -3.72
C TRP A 225 10.56 -8.72 -3.31
N GLN A 226 9.29 -8.55 -3.69
CA GLN A 226 8.23 -9.52 -3.41
C GLN A 226 8.49 -10.89 -4.07
N ALA A 227 9.14 -10.90 -5.24
CA ALA A 227 9.51 -12.14 -5.91
C ALA A 227 10.56 -12.92 -5.09
N LEU A 228 11.49 -12.23 -4.40
CA LEU A 228 12.48 -12.88 -3.52
C LEU A 228 11.80 -13.70 -2.41
N GLY A 229 10.69 -13.21 -1.84
CA GLY A 229 9.91 -13.99 -0.87
C GLY A 229 9.41 -15.34 -1.44
N LEU A 230 9.03 -15.36 -2.73
CA LEU A 230 8.62 -16.61 -3.40
C LEU A 230 9.81 -17.53 -3.68
N VAL A 231 10.97 -16.96 -3.96
CA VAL A 231 12.22 -17.72 -4.14
C VAL A 231 12.62 -18.38 -2.82
N ILE A 232 12.55 -17.66 -1.70
CA ILE A 232 12.80 -18.20 -0.35
C ILE A 232 11.82 -19.34 -0.03
N PHE A 233 10.52 -19.17 -0.34
CA PHE A 233 9.53 -20.22 -0.19
C PHE A 233 9.89 -21.47 -0.99
N HIS A 234 10.26 -21.31 -2.27
CA HIS A 234 10.68 -22.43 -3.11
C HIS A 234 11.90 -23.14 -2.52
N ALA A 235 12.94 -22.39 -2.16
CA ALA A 235 14.15 -22.96 -1.55
C ALA A 235 13.82 -23.75 -0.28
N ARG A 236 12.95 -23.23 0.60
CA ARG A 236 12.54 -23.92 1.84
C ARG A 236 11.79 -25.22 1.60
N THR A 237 11.03 -25.29 0.51
CA THR A 237 10.08 -26.38 0.28
C THR A 237 10.59 -27.44 -0.70
N HIS A 238 11.57 -27.08 -1.54
CA HIS A 238 12.07 -27.95 -2.61
C HIS A 238 13.59 -28.12 -2.61
N LEU A 239 14.34 -27.28 -1.90
CA LEU A 239 15.79 -27.35 -1.82
C LEU A 239 16.23 -27.69 -0.38
N ASN A 240 17.28 -28.50 -0.24
CA ASN A 240 17.82 -28.84 1.09
C ASN A 240 18.90 -27.82 1.50
N TYR A 241 18.52 -26.55 1.57
CA TYR A 241 19.44 -25.45 1.84
C TYR A 241 19.74 -25.31 3.34
N SER A 242 21.03 -25.17 3.66
CA SER A 242 21.45 -24.59 4.93
C SER A 242 21.26 -23.06 4.92
N LEU A 243 21.35 -22.41 6.08
CA LEU A 243 21.31 -20.93 6.15
C LEU A 243 22.41 -20.26 5.30
N ALA A 244 23.58 -20.88 5.20
CA ALA A 244 24.65 -20.38 4.35
C ALA A 244 24.29 -20.46 2.86
N ASP A 245 23.50 -21.46 2.46
CA ASP A 245 23.04 -21.60 1.07
C ASP A 245 21.98 -20.55 0.72
N TYR A 246 21.12 -20.17 1.67
CA TYR A 246 20.23 -19.01 1.50
C TYR A 246 21.01 -17.73 1.23
N TYR A 247 22.06 -17.46 2.02
CA TYR A 247 22.93 -16.30 1.80
C TYR A 247 23.57 -16.35 0.40
N LYS A 248 24.15 -17.49 0.01
CA LYS A 248 24.78 -17.65 -1.31
C LYS A 248 23.79 -17.45 -2.45
N ALA A 249 22.58 -17.99 -2.33
CA ALA A 249 21.53 -17.84 -3.35
C ALA A 249 21.08 -16.38 -3.49
N GLY A 250 20.85 -15.69 -2.37
CA GLY A 250 20.56 -14.26 -2.38
C GLY A 250 21.70 -13.44 -3.02
N HIS A 251 22.94 -13.76 -2.66
CA HIS A 251 24.13 -13.12 -3.21
C HIS A 251 24.31 -13.39 -4.71
N ALA A 252 24.03 -14.60 -5.19
CA ALA A 252 24.07 -14.95 -6.60
C ALA A 252 23.06 -14.13 -7.42
N LEU A 253 21.84 -13.95 -6.91
CA LEU A 253 20.85 -13.09 -7.56
C LEU A 253 21.26 -11.61 -7.56
N ALA A 254 21.98 -11.15 -6.53
CA ALA A 254 22.49 -9.79 -6.50
C ALA A 254 23.56 -9.49 -7.56
N GLN A 255 24.21 -10.52 -8.11
CA GLN A 255 25.18 -10.37 -9.20
C GLN A 255 24.52 -10.11 -10.56
N LEU A 256 23.20 -10.22 -10.67
CA LEU A 256 22.49 -9.87 -11.90
C LEU A 256 22.57 -8.37 -12.15
N ASP A 257 22.60 -7.99 -13.43
CA ASP A 257 22.52 -6.59 -13.82
C ASP A 257 21.07 -6.10 -13.75
N TYR A 258 20.72 -5.40 -12.68
CA TYR A 258 19.39 -4.85 -12.51
C TYR A 258 19.09 -3.59 -13.35
N SER A 259 19.97 -3.20 -14.27
CA SER A 259 19.69 -2.13 -15.24
C SER A 259 18.47 -2.49 -16.11
N LYS A 260 17.82 -1.46 -16.66
CA LYS A 260 16.62 -1.66 -17.49
C LYS A 260 16.96 -2.15 -18.90
N ASP A 261 18.21 -2.12 -19.30
CA ASP A 261 18.70 -2.54 -20.61
C ASP A 261 19.43 -3.89 -20.56
N ALA A 262 19.72 -4.43 -19.38
CA ALA A 262 20.41 -5.70 -19.18
C ALA A 262 19.86 -6.83 -20.06
N PRO A 263 20.68 -7.50 -20.88
CA PRO A 263 20.21 -8.49 -21.85
C PRO A 263 19.51 -9.70 -21.22
N HIS A 264 19.90 -10.09 -20.00
CA HIS A 264 19.40 -11.29 -19.34
C HIS A 264 17.89 -11.24 -19.05
N TRP A 265 17.29 -10.04 -18.99
CA TRP A 265 15.84 -9.90 -18.84
C TRP A 265 15.05 -10.51 -20.00
N ALA A 266 15.68 -10.75 -21.16
CA ALA A 266 15.09 -11.52 -22.26
C ALA A 266 14.66 -12.94 -21.85
N ASN A 267 15.36 -13.52 -20.87
CA ASN A 267 15.08 -14.86 -20.37
C ASN A 267 13.93 -14.89 -19.34
N CYS A 268 13.46 -13.71 -18.92
CA CYS A 268 12.39 -13.58 -17.95
C CYS A 268 11.09 -13.18 -18.64
N LYS A 269 10.10 -14.09 -18.62
CA LYS A 269 8.77 -13.90 -19.23
C LYS A 269 7.97 -12.72 -18.65
N ALA A 270 8.45 -12.11 -17.56
CA ALA A 270 7.87 -10.91 -16.99
C ALA A 270 8.15 -9.65 -17.83
N PHE A 271 9.14 -9.70 -18.72
CA PHE A 271 9.63 -8.54 -19.44
C PHE A 271 9.41 -8.63 -20.94
N LYS A 272 9.26 -7.46 -21.55
CA LYS A 272 9.38 -7.24 -22.99
C LYS A 272 10.16 -5.95 -23.22
N LYS A 273 10.73 -5.78 -24.42
CA LYS A 273 11.29 -4.49 -24.79
C LYS A 273 10.18 -3.45 -24.97
N ASP A 274 10.50 -2.21 -24.65
CA ASP A 274 9.68 -1.03 -24.93
C ASP A 274 9.58 -0.74 -26.43
N SER A 275 8.81 0.29 -26.80
CA SER A 275 8.63 0.68 -28.20
C SER A 275 9.95 1.06 -28.89
N THR A 276 10.92 1.57 -28.13
CA THR A 276 12.25 1.93 -28.64
C THR A 276 13.19 0.74 -28.80
N LYS A 277 12.79 -0.46 -28.37
CA LYS A 277 13.61 -1.68 -28.29
C LYS A 277 14.84 -1.57 -27.38
N THR A 278 14.93 -0.53 -26.58
CA THR A 278 16.11 -0.23 -25.75
C THR A 278 15.95 -0.79 -24.34
N TYR A 279 14.81 -0.53 -23.71
CA TYR A 279 14.60 -0.86 -22.30
C TYR A 279 13.60 -1.99 -22.13
N TRP A 280 13.83 -2.83 -21.13
CA TRP A 280 12.89 -3.82 -20.64
C TRP A 280 11.82 -3.14 -19.79
N ILE A 281 10.58 -3.56 -20.00
CA ILE A 281 9.39 -3.09 -19.27
C ILE A 281 8.52 -4.29 -18.89
N ASN A 282 7.66 -4.09 -17.90
CA ASN A 282 6.68 -5.10 -17.47
C ASN A 282 5.75 -5.49 -18.64
N ALA A 283 5.70 -6.78 -18.97
CA ALA A 283 4.87 -7.35 -20.02
C ALA A 283 3.54 -7.95 -19.52
N THR A 284 3.34 -8.08 -18.22
CA THR A 284 2.33 -8.99 -17.63
C THR A 284 1.00 -8.34 -17.29
N GLY A 285 0.77 -7.08 -17.67
CA GLY A 285 -0.48 -6.35 -17.43
C GLY A 285 -0.83 -6.05 -15.97
N GLY A 286 0.02 -6.44 -15.01
CA GLY A 286 -0.21 -6.24 -13.58
C GLY A 286 0.95 -6.70 -12.69
N GLY A 287 1.03 -6.13 -11.48
CA GLY A 287 2.16 -6.36 -10.56
C GLY A 287 2.25 -7.78 -10.01
N ARG A 288 1.10 -8.47 -9.83
CA ARG A 288 1.06 -9.87 -9.34
C ARG A 288 1.74 -10.82 -10.31
N THR A 289 1.30 -10.81 -11.57
CA THR A 289 1.86 -11.69 -12.60
C THR A 289 3.33 -11.38 -12.85
N PHE A 290 3.73 -10.10 -12.74
CA PHE A 290 5.12 -9.69 -12.85
C PHE A 290 5.98 -10.30 -11.75
N ARG A 291 5.57 -10.17 -10.48
CA ARG A 291 6.22 -10.82 -9.33
C ARG A 291 6.39 -12.32 -9.55
N ASP A 292 5.32 -13.01 -9.94
CA ASP A 292 5.33 -14.46 -10.08
C ASP A 292 6.30 -14.91 -11.19
N LYS A 293 6.34 -14.20 -12.33
CA LYS A 293 7.24 -14.49 -13.44
C LYS A 293 8.70 -14.13 -13.16
N VAL A 294 8.95 -13.05 -12.41
CA VAL A 294 10.31 -12.75 -11.90
C VAL A 294 10.78 -13.85 -10.95
N ALA A 295 9.91 -14.34 -10.05
CA ALA A 295 10.26 -15.42 -9.15
C ALA A 295 10.57 -16.72 -9.91
N GLU A 296 9.80 -17.10 -10.92
CA GLU A 296 10.10 -18.25 -11.79
C GLU A 296 11.49 -18.14 -12.42
N TYR A 297 11.84 -16.95 -12.93
CA TYR A 297 13.15 -16.69 -13.51
C TYR A 297 14.26 -16.82 -12.45
N PHE A 298 14.12 -16.17 -11.29
CA PHE A 298 15.13 -16.24 -10.23
C PHE A 298 15.31 -17.65 -9.68
N ILE A 299 14.22 -18.42 -9.51
CA ILE A 299 14.29 -19.83 -9.12
C ILE A 299 15.15 -20.62 -10.12
N SER A 300 14.97 -20.41 -11.42
CA SER A 300 15.77 -21.10 -12.45
C SER A 300 17.27 -20.79 -12.42
N LEU A 301 17.68 -19.73 -11.72
CA LEU A 301 19.09 -19.33 -11.59
C LEU A 301 19.75 -19.87 -10.31
N ILE A 302 18.97 -20.34 -9.34
CA ILE A 302 19.47 -20.84 -8.05
C ILE A 302 19.15 -22.33 -7.80
N SER A 303 18.32 -22.93 -8.65
CA SER A 303 17.95 -24.35 -8.57
C SER A 303 19.01 -25.25 -9.20
#